data_AF-A0ABD4Z536-F1
#
_entry.id   AF-A0ABD4Z536-F1
#
_cell.length_a   1.000
_cell.length_b   1.000
_cell.length_c   1.000
_cell.angle_alpha   90.00
_cell.angle_beta   90.00
_cell.angle_gamma   90.00
#
_symmetry.space_group_name_H-M   'P 1'
#
loop_
_entity.id
_entity.type
_entity.pdbx_description
1 polymer ?
#
loop_
_entity_poly.entity_id
_entity_poly.type
_entity_poly.pdbx_seq_one_letter_code
_entity_poly.pdbx_strand_id
1 'polypeptide(L)' 'MGRLKVVGIAGRFGARYGSSLRKKWKEVMERRYAEYQCPYCGAITMLKRIAFGIWQCPKCNNKWAGAAYTPWTIEK' A
#
# COMPACT_ATOMS: atom_id res chain seq x y z
N MET A 1 4.80 10.06 -17.27
CA MET A 1 3.45 10.03 -17.88
C MET A 1 2.85 8.65 -17.64
N GLY A 2 1.87 8.51 -16.73
CA GLY A 2 1.24 7.22 -16.46
C GLY A 2 0.45 6.75 -17.69
N ARG A 3 0.66 5.51 -18.15
CA ARG A 3 -0.03 4.96 -19.35
C ARG A 3 -1.56 4.94 -19.25
N LEU A 4 -2.12 5.03 -18.05
CA LEU A 4 -3.56 4.85 -17.79
C LEU A 4 -4.13 6.04 -17.03
N LYS A 5 -5.10 6.75 -17.62
CA LYS A 5 -5.70 7.97 -17.06
C LYS A 5 -6.53 7.73 -15.79
N VAL A 6 -7.32 6.65 -15.75
CA VAL A 6 -8.33 6.44 -14.69
C VAL A 6 -7.98 5.24 -13.79
N VAL A 7 -7.63 4.12 -14.39
CA VAL A 7 -7.57 2.82 -13.69
C VAL A 7 -6.32 2.61 -12.83
N GLY A 8 -5.21 3.32 -13.09
CA GLY A 8 -3.98 3.22 -12.31
C GLY A 8 -3.50 1.77 -12.11
N ILE A 9 -3.18 1.40 -10.86
CA ILE A 9 -2.72 0.06 -10.47
C ILE A 9 -3.74 -1.06 -10.77
N ALA A 10 -5.04 -0.75 -10.83
CA ALA A 10 -6.09 -1.69 -11.20
C ALA A 10 -6.12 -2.00 -12.71
N GLY A 11 -5.29 -1.33 -13.52
CA GLY A 11 -5.13 -1.60 -14.94
C GLY A 11 -4.75 -3.04 -15.27
N ARG A 12 -4.05 -3.74 -14.37
CA ARG A 12 -3.65 -5.15 -14.52
C ARG A 12 -4.83 -6.11 -14.75
N PHE A 13 -6.03 -5.72 -14.34
CA PHE A 13 -7.22 -6.56 -14.50
C PHE A 13 -7.87 -6.48 -15.88
N GLY A 14 -7.55 -5.46 -16.68
CA GLY A 14 -8.19 -5.23 -17.98
C GLY A 14 -9.69 -4.93 -17.83
N ALA A 15 -10.50 -5.54 -18.69
CA ALA A 15 -11.97 -5.37 -18.71
C ALA A 15 -12.72 -6.15 -17.59
N ARG A 16 -12.02 -7.02 -16.83
CA ARG A 16 -12.62 -7.92 -15.86
C ARG A 16 -13.06 -7.21 -14.56
N TYR A 17 -13.96 -7.85 -13.82
CA TYR A 17 -14.41 -7.49 -12.46
C TYR A 17 -15.22 -6.19 -12.31
N GLY A 18 -15.54 -5.49 -13.40
CA GLY A 18 -16.36 -4.26 -13.36
C GLY A 18 -15.60 -3.03 -12.84
N SER A 19 -16.19 -1.84 -12.97
CA SER A 19 -15.54 -0.57 -12.60
C SER A 19 -15.54 -0.31 -11.08
N SER A 20 -16.65 -0.58 -10.41
CA SER A 20 -16.82 -0.30 -8.97
C SER A 20 -15.85 -1.08 -8.08
N LEU A 21 -15.67 -2.38 -8.36
CA LEU A 21 -14.71 -3.21 -7.60
C LEU A 21 -13.27 -2.78 -7.86
N ARG A 22 -12.93 -2.43 -9.11
CA ARG A 22 -11.58 -1.95 -9.45
C ARG A 22 -11.25 -0.63 -8.77
N LYS A 23 -12.22 0.28 -8.61
CA LYS A 23 -12.03 1.54 -7.86
C LYS A 23 -11.72 1.28 -6.39
N LYS A 24 -12.54 0.48 -5.70
CA LYS A 24 -12.30 0.10 -4.29
C LYS A 24 -10.96 -0.60 -4.09
N TRP A 25 -10.62 -1.54 -4.98
CA TRP A 25 -9.35 -2.26 -4.90
C TRP A 25 -8.14 -1.33 -5.14
N LYS A 26 -8.27 -0.39 -6.09
CA LYS A 26 -7.26 0.63 -6.38
C LYS A 26 -6.96 1.45 -5.13
N GLU A 27 -7.99 1.99 -4.46
CA GLU A 27 -7.83 2.80 -3.25
C GLU A 27 -7.05 2.05 -2.14
N VAL A 28 -7.40 0.78 -1.89
CA VAL A 28 -6.72 -0.04 -0.88
C VAL A 28 -5.26 -0.29 -1.25
N MET A 29 -4.96 -0.53 -2.52
CA MET A 29 -3.60 -0.83 -2.98
C MET A 29 -2.73 0.43 -3.08
N GLU A 30 -3.30 1.57 -3.45
CA GLU A 30 -2.60 2.85 -3.42
C GLU A 30 -2.18 3.20 -2.00
N ARG A 31 -3.05 3.00 -1.00
CA ARG A 31 -2.67 3.11 0.41
C ARG A 31 -1.54 2.14 0.76
N ARG A 32 -1.63 0.88 0.35
CA ARG A 32 -0.58 -0.12 0.63
C ARG A 32 0.81 0.26 0.11
N TYR A 33 0.89 0.81 -1.11
CA TYR A 33 2.15 1.22 -1.74
C TYR A 33 2.53 2.67 -1.45
N ALA A 34 1.77 3.38 -0.60
CA ALA A 34 2.13 4.71 -0.17
C ALA A 34 3.40 4.70 0.70
N GLU A 35 4.04 5.86 0.75
CA GLU A 35 5.17 6.07 1.66
C GLU A 35 4.66 6.37 3.05
N TYR A 36 5.27 5.71 4.04
CA TYR A 36 4.94 5.88 5.44
C TYR A 36 6.20 6.22 6.22
N GLN A 37 6.02 6.98 7.31
CA GLN A 37 7.10 7.23 8.25
C GLN A 37 7.35 5.98 9.08
N CYS A 38 8.60 5.51 9.15
CA CYS A 38 8.97 4.43 10.05
C CYS A 38 9.00 4.92 11.51
N PRO A 39 8.41 4.19 12.48
CA PRO A 39 8.42 4.61 13.89
C PRO A 39 9.80 4.51 14.53
N TYR A 40 10.67 3.65 14.01
CA TYR A 40 11.97 3.36 14.61
C TYR A 40 13.07 4.30 14.12
N CYS A 41 13.14 4.55 12.80
CA CYS A 41 14.19 5.39 12.21
C CYS A 41 13.70 6.75 11.71
N GLY A 42 12.40 7.05 11.83
CA GLY A 42 11.81 8.32 11.40
C GLY A 42 11.78 8.54 9.88
N ALA A 43 12.39 7.64 9.09
CA ALA A 43 12.50 7.82 7.66
C ALA A 43 11.16 7.60 6.96
N ILE A 44 10.83 8.51 6.04
CA ILE A 44 9.70 8.37 5.11
C ILE A 44 10.15 7.47 3.97
N THR A 45 9.47 6.34 3.81
CA THR A 45 9.78 5.36 2.77
C THR A 45 8.59 4.43 2.53
N MET A 46 8.52 3.84 1.35
CA MET A 46 7.58 2.76 1.08
C MET A 46 7.95 1.52 1.89
N LEU A 47 7.13 1.20 2.89
CA LEU A 47 7.34 0.03 3.74
C LEU A 47 7.05 -1.26 2.97
N LYS A 48 7.87 -2.28 3.18
CA LYS A 48 7.67 -3.60 2.57
C LYS A 48 6.72 -4.41 3.44
N ARG A 49 5.62 -4.87 2.85
CA ARG A 49 4.73 -5.84 3.49
C ARG A 49 5.29 -7.26 3.26
N ILE A 50 5.74 -7.91 4.32
CA ILE A 50 6.23 -9.30 4.27
C ILE A 50 5.05 -10.27 4.25
N ALA A 51 4.12 -10.11 5.19
CA ALA A 51 2.96 -10.98 5.35
C ALA A 51 1.72 -10.15 5.68
N PHE A 52 0.58 -10.81 5.91
CA PHE A 52 -0.60 -10.12 6.43
C PHE A 52 -0.29 -9.51 7.81
N GLY A 53 -0.45 -8.19 7.93
CA GLY A 53 -0.19 -7.47 9.17
C GLY A 53 1.29 -7.37 9.58
N ILE A 54 2.26 -7.83 8.78
CA ILE A 54 3.69 -7.73 9.08
C ILE A 54 4.38 -6.80 8.09
N TRP A 55 4.96 -5.73 8.61
CA TRP A 55 5.63 -4.68 7.86
C TRP A 55 7.12 -4.63 8.19
N GLN A 56 7.93 -4.27 7.19
CA GLN A 56 9.37 -4.12 7.30
C GLN A 56 9.81 -2.80 6.69
N CYS A 57 10.63 -2.06 7.44
CA CYS A 57 11.29 -0.88 6.90
C CYS A 57 12.50 -1.31 6.05
N PRO A 58 12.62 -0.91 4.78
CA PRO A 58 13.79 -1.22 3.98
C PRO A 58 15.06 -0.49 4.41
N LYS A 59 14.95 0.60 5.18
CA LYS A 59 16.11 1.40 5.63
C LYS A 59 16.76 0.85 6.90
N CYS A 60 15.97 0.56 7.94
CA CYS A 60 16.49 0.05 9.21
C CYS A 60 16.25 -1.45 9.43
N ASN A 61 15.63 -2.15 8.48
CA ASN A 61 15.29 -3.58 8.53
C ASN A 61 14.39 -4.05 9.68
N ASN A 62 13.93 -3.15 10.55
CA ASN A 62 12.99 -3.49 11.62
C ASN A 62 11.66 -4.00 11.05
N LYS A 63 11.12 -5.03 11.71
CA LYS A 63 9.85 -5.68 11.40
C LYS A 63 8.88 -5.45 12.55
N TRP A 64 7.62 -5.16 12.24
CA TRP A 64 6.59 -4.98 13.26
C TRP A 64 5.22 -5.42 12.77
N ALA A 65 4.30 -5.59 13.72
CA ALA A 65 2.90 -5.87 13.46
C ALA A 65 2.12 -4.57 13.24
N GLY A 66 1.29 -4.53 12.21
CA GLY A 66 0.44 -3.41 11.81
C GLY A 66 -0.86 -3.88 11.18
N ALA A 67 -1.57 -2.98 10.50
CA ALA A 67 -2.81 -3.36 9.81
C ALA A 67 -2.54 -4.13 8.50
N ALA A 68 -3.62 -4.63 7.89
CA ALA A 68 -3.55 -5.48 6.71
C ALA A 68 -3.00 -4.79 5.45
N TYR A 69 -3.45 -3.55 5.21
CA TYR A 69 -3.14 -2.77 4.01
C TYR A 69 -2.46 -1.44 4.33
N THR A 70 -2.52 -1.01 5.59
CA THR A 70 -1.80 0.14 6.12
C THR A 70 -0.90 -0.35 7.26
N PRO A 71 0.25 0.29 7.51
CA PRO A 71 1.09 -0.05 8.66
C PRO A 71 0.43 0.29 10.01
N TRP A 72 -0.57 1.18 10.01
CA TRP A 72 -1.28 1.65 11.21
C TRP A 72 -2.78 1.36 11.10
N THR A 73 -3.42 1.05 12.22
CA THR A 73 -4.87 0.76 12.31
C THR A 73 -5.71 1.99 12.63
N ILE A 74 -5.16 2.92 13.39
CA ILE A 74 -5.84 4.15 13.82
C ILE A 74 -5.32 5.25 12.89
N GLU A 75 -6.20 5.75 12.01
CA GLU A 75 -5.97 7.05 11.36
C GLU A 75 -5.78 8.06 12.51
N LYS A 76 -4.60 8.69 12.58
CA LYS A 76 -4.40 9.82 13.50
C LYS A 76 -5.31 10.97 13.11
#